data_AF-A0A484YW31-F1
#
_entry.id   AF-A0A484YW31-F1
#
_cell.length_a   1.000
_cell.length_b   1.000
_cell.length_c   1.000
_cell.angle_alpha   90.00
_cell.angle_beta   90.00
_cell.angle_gamma   90.00
#
_symmetry.space_group_name_H-M   'P 1'
#
loop_
_entity.id
_entity.type
_entity.pdbx_description
1 polymer ?
#
loop_
_entity_poly.entity_id
_entity_poly.type
_entity_poly.pdbx_seq_one_letter_code
_entity_poly.pdbx_strand_id
1 'polypeptide(L)'
;MGPIDSASLLVAYILSFIKAIVLFKVVTFLPIIWIAGLLILLKTIGLLIFWVLLVMAIMSWVSQGRSPIEYVLIQLADPLLRPIRRLLPAMGGIDFSPMILVLLLYVINMGVAEVLQATGNMLLPGLWMAL
;
A
#
# COMPACT_ATOMS: atom_id res chain seq x y z
N MET A 1 16.14 46.65 -34.70
CA MET A 1 15.82 45.23 -34.45
C MET A 1 16.60 44.43 -35.48
N GLY A 2 17.59 43.62 -35.05
CA GLY A 2 18.41 42.86 -35.99
C GLY A 2 17.57 41.89 -36.83
N PRO A 3 18.03 41.48 -38.02
CA PRO A 3 17.34 40.49 -38.83
C PRO A 3 17.17 39.21 -38.01
N ILE A 4 15.94 38.68 -37.98
CA ILE A 4 15.63 37.45 -37.26
C ILE A 4 16.36 36.32 -38.00
N ASP A 5 17.41 35.78 -37.38
CA ASP A 5 18.19 34.69 -37.94
C ASP A 5 17.38 33.39 -37.90
N SER A 6 17.25 32.74 -39.06
CA SER A 6 16.50 31.49 -39.21
C SER A 6 17.06 30.36 -38.35
N ALA A 7 18.37 30.34 -38.09
CA ALA A 7 18.98 29.32 -37.23
C ALA A 7 18.54 29.48 -35.76
N SER A 8 18.48 30.72 -35.27
CA SER A 8 17.97 31.04 -33.94
C SER A 8 16.50 30.61 -33.74
N LEU A 9 15.65 30.77 -34.76
CA LEU A 9 14.26 30.30 -34.73
C LEU A 9 14.15 28.77 -34.67
N LEU A 10 14.98 28.06 -35.44
CA LEU A 10 15.00 26.60 -35.46
C LEU A 10 15.42 26.04 -34.10
N VAL A 11 16.46 26.62 -33.48
CA VAL A 11 16.91 26.23 -32.14
C VAL A 11 15.84 26.48 -31.09
N ALA A 12 15.20 27.66 -31.11
CA ALA A 12 14.11 27.98 -30.20
C ALA A 12 12.92 27.01 -30.34
N TYR A 13 12.58 26.63 -31.57
CA TYR A 13 11.52 25.66 -31.85
C TYR A 13 11.86 24.28 -31.26
N ILE A 14 13.07 23.77 -31.49
CA ILE A 14 13.51 22.47 -30.94
C ILE A 14 13.46 22.48 -29.41
N LEU A 15 13.99 23.52 -28.77
CA LEU A 15 13.96 23.63 -27.31
C LEU A 15 12.54 23.68 -26.75
N SER A 16 11.63 24.42 -27.41
CA SER A 16 10.22 24.49 -27.01
C SER A 16 9.53 23.12 -27.13
N PHE A 17 9.85 22.36 -28.17
CA PHE A 17 9.29 21.03 -28.41
C PHE A 17 9.77 20.01 -27.38
N ILE A 18 11.07 20.02 -27.07
CA ILE A 18 11.64 19.19 -25.99
C ILE A 18 10.99 19.53 -24.65
N LYS A 19 10.86 20.83 -24.33
CA LYS A 19 10.21 21.28 -23.08
C LYS A 19 8.75 20.81 -23.00
N ALA A 20 8.01 20.83 -24.11
CA ALA A 20 6.63 20.35 -24.17
C ALA A 20 6.52 18.84 -23.91
N ILE A 21 7.41 18.02 -24.49
CA ILE A 21 7.46 16.58 -24.23
C ILE A 21 7.74 16.29 -22.76
N VAL A 22 8.72 16.98 -22.17
CA VAL A 22 9.06 16.82 -20.74
C VAL A 22 7.89 17.21 -19.85
N LEU A 23 7.23 18.34 -20.11
CA LEU A 23 6.04 18.76 -19.37
C LEU A 23 4.90 17.75 -19.48
N PHE A 24 4.66 17.22 -20.68
CA PHE A 24 3.62 16.21 -20.89
C PHE A 24 3.89 14.94 -20.07
N LYS A 25 5.16 14.48 -20.04
CA LYS A 25 5.57 13.38 -19.16
C LYS A 25 5.32 13.72 -17.69
N VAL A 26 5.73 14.88 -17.21
CA VAL A 26 5.51 15.31 -15.82
C VAL A 26 4.03 15.31 -15.46
N VAL A 27 3.17 15.88 -16.31
CA VAL A 27 1.72 15.94 -16.09
C VAL A 27 1.09 14.54 -16.08
N THR A 28 1.51 13.63 -16.96
CA THR A 28 1.00 12.25 -16.97
C THR A 28 1.46 11.40 -15.79
N PHE A 29 2.67 11.61 -15.27
CA PHE A 29 3.21 10.86 -14.13
C PHE A 29 2.65 11.34 -12.78
N LEU A 30 2.30 12.63 -12.66
CA LEU A 30 1.81 13.24 -11.41
C LEU A 30 0.65 12.46 -10.75
N PRO A 31 -0.48 12.17 -11.42
CA PRO A 31 -1.59 11.43 -10.81
C PRO A 31 -1.22 10.02 -10.37
N ILE A 32 -0.34 9.37 -11.12
CA ILE A 32 0.06 7.99 -10.89
C ILE A 32 0.91 7.85 -9.63
N ILE A 33 1.78 8.83 -9.37
CA ILE A 33 2.59 8.90 -8.14
C ILE A 33 1.68 9.01 -6.90
N TRP A 34 0.62 9.82 -6.96
CA TRP A 34 -0.33 9.96 -5.85
C TRP A 34 -1.11 8.67 -5.60
N ILE A 35 -1.59 8.01 -6.65
CA ILE A 35 -2.29 6.73 -6.55
C ILE A 35 -1.36 5.65 -5.98
N ALA A 36 -0.13 5.54 -6.50
CA ALA A 36 0.86 4.60 -5.99
C ALA A 36 1.21 4.87 -4.52
N GLY A 37 1.39 6.12 -4.13
CA GLY A 37 1.63 6.52 -2.73
C GLY A 37 0.49 6.10 -1.80
N LEU A 38 -0.77 6.30 -2.22
CA LEU A 38 -1.94 5.85 -1.47
C LEU A 38 -1.97 4.32 -1.32
N LEU A 39 -1.71 3.57 -2.39
CA LEU A 39 -1.66 2.10 -2.35
C LEU A 39 -0.55 1.59 -1.42
N ILE A 40 0.63 2.22 -1.44
CA ILE A 40 1.75 1.88 -0.55
C ILE A 40 1.36 2.15 0.92
N LEU A 41 0.72 3.27 1.21
CA LEU A 41 0.23 3.59 2.54
C LEU A 41 -0.77 2.54 3.04
N LEU A 42 -1.78 2.21 2.23
CA LEU A 42 -2.79 1.20 2.56
C LEU A 42 -2.16 -0.18 2.80
N LYS A 43 -1.23 -0.60 1.95
CA LYS A 43 -0.46 -1.84 2.13
C LYS A 43 0.30 -1.83 3.45
N THR A 44 0.96 -0.71 3.78
CA THR A 44 1.76 -0.59 5.01
C THR A 44 0.87 -0.68 6.26
N ILE A 45 -0.28 -0.01 6.25
CA ILE A 45 -1.28 -0.10 7.33
C ILE A 45 -1.76 -1.55 7.49
N GLY A 46 -2.13 -2.21 6.39
CA GLY A 46 -2.56 -3.61 6.42
C GLY A 46 -1.49 -4.55 7.00
N LEU A 47 -0.22 -4.31 6.67
CA LEU A 47 0.91 -5.09 7.17
C LEU A 47 1.16 -4.86 8.67
N LEU A 48 1.00 -3.62 9.16
CA LEU A 48 1.06 -3.31 10.59
C LEU A 48 -0.06 -4.02 11.36
N ILE A 49 -1.30 -3.94 10.85
CA ILE A 49 -2.45 -4.63 11.47
C ILE A 49 -2.20 -6.15 11.51
N PHE A 50 -1.68 -6.73 10.43
CA PHE A 50 -1.31 -8.15 10.38
C PHE A 50 -0.36 -8.54 11.51
N TRP A 51 0.73 -7.79 11.72
CA TRP A 51 1.70 -8.08 12.78
C TRP A 51 1.10 -7.93 14.18
N VAL A 52 0.26 -6.92 14.40
CA VAL A 52 -0.45 -6.73 15.68
C VAL A 52 -1.35 -7.93 15.97
N LEU A 53 -2.14 -8.37 14.99
CA LEU A 53 -3.04 -9.50 15.16
C LEU A 53 -2.30 -10.83 15.33
N LEU A 54 -1.16 -11.00 14.67
CA LEU A 54 -0.31 -12.17 14.84
C LEU A 54 0.20 -12.25 16.29
N VAL A 55 0.69 -11.14 16.84
CA VAL A 55 1.09 -11.06 18.26
C VAL A 55 -0.11 -11.34 19.18
N MET A 56 -1.29 -10.79 18.88
CA MET A 56 -2.51 -11.09 19.65
C MET A 56 -2.88 -12.58 19.63
N ALA A 57 -2.81 -13.23 18.46
CA ALA A 57 -3.11 -14.65 18.31
C ALA A 57 -2.16 -15.50 19.16
N ILE A 58 -0.86 -15.19 19.13
CA ILE A 58 0.15 -15.86 19.96
C ILE A 58 -0.15 -15.64 21.45
N MET A 59 -0.42 -14.39 21.86
CA MET A 59 -0.73 -14.05 23.25
C MET A 59 -2.00 -14.75 23.75
N SER A 60 -3.02 -14.94 22.89
CA SER A 60 -4.25 -15.65 23.26
C SER A 60 -4.02 -17.09 23.73
N TRP A 61 -2.99 -17.77 23.22
CA TRP A 61 -2.61 -19.12 23.67
C TRP A 61 -1.73 -19.11 24.93
N VAL A 62 -0.91 -18.06 25.11
CA VAL A 62 0.04 -17.96 26.24
C VAL A 62 -0.63 -17.41 27.50
N SER A 63 -1.44 -16.36 27.38
CA SER A 63 -1.95 -15.55 28.49
C SER A 63 -3.48 -15.57 28.61
N GLN A 64 -4.20 -15.95 27.55
CA GLN A 64 -5.67 -16.00 27.50
C GLN A 64 -6.33 -14.69 27.99
N GLY A 65 -5.75 -13.52 27.67
CA GLY A 65 -6.34 -12.22 28.01
C GLY A 65 -6.09 -11.72 29.44
N ARG A 66 -5.11 -12.28 30.14
CA ARG A 66 -4.77 -11.87 31.52
C ARG A 66 -3.81 -10.69 31.62
N SER A 67 -3.24 -10.23 30.50
CA SER A 67 -2.26 -9.13 30.50
C SER A 67 -2.89 -7.77 30.12
N PRO A 68 -2.46 -6.65 30.74
CA PRO A 68 -2.95 -5.31 30.39
C PRO A 68 -2.73 -4.94 28.92
N ILE A 69 -1.66 -5.45 28.32
CA ILE A 69 -1.29 -5.21 26.92
C ILE A 69 -2.30 -5.89 25.98
N GLU A 70 -2.69 -7.13 26.25
CA GLU A 70 -3.74 -7.81 25.46
C GLU A 70 -5.05 -7.03 25.47
N TYR A 71 -5.43 -6.43 26.61
CA TYR A 71 -6.66 -5.67 26.71
C TYR A 71 -6.68 -4.44 25.79
N VAL A 72 -5.52 -3.79 25.60
CA VAL A 72 -5.36 -2.67 24.66
C VAL A 72 -5.41 -3.17 23.22
N LEU A 73 -4.71 -4.27 22.92
CA LEU A 73 -4.68 -4.85 21.57
C LEU A 73 -6.07 -5.34 21.14
N ILE A 74 -6.81 -5.99 22.05
CA ILE A 74 -8.20 -6.42 21.83
C ILE A 74 -9.07 -5.21 21.52
N GLN A 75 -8.98 -4.12 22.27
CA GLN A 75 -9.75 -2.91 21.98
C GLN A 75 -9.45 -2.31 20.60
N LEU A 76 -8.17 -2.29 20.19
CA LEU A 76 -7.78 -1.80 18.88
C LEU A 76 -8.29 -2.69 17.73
N ALA A 77 -8.28 -4.01 17.93
CA ALA A 77 -8.67 -4.97 16.91
C ALA A 77 -10.18 -5.31 16.93
N ASP A 78 -10.90 -5.01 18.02
CA ASP A 78 -12.32 -5.34 18.19
C ASP A 78 -13.21 -4.92 17.01
N PRO A 79 -13.13 -3.69 16.46
CA PRO A 79 -13.96 -3.32 15.31
C PRO A 79 -13.72 -4.20 14.08
N LEU A 80 -12.50 -4.73 13.89
CA LEU A 80 -12.15 -5.62 12.78
C LEU A 80 -12.47 -7.09 13.09
N LEU A 81 -12.36 -7.51 14.35
CA LEU A 81 -12.61 -8.88 14.79
C LEU A 81 -14.10 -9.16 15.02
N ARG A 82 -14.90 -8.17 15.41
CA ARG A 82 -16.32 -8.33 15.74
C ARG A 82 -17.17 -8.92 14.60
N PRO A 83 -16.98 -8.56 13.32
CA PRO A 83 -17.66 -9.22 12.21
C PRO A 83 -17.30 -10.70 12.08
N ILE A 84 -16.02 -11.04 12.27
CA ILE A 84 -15.52 -12.43 12.16
C ILE A 84 -16.04 -13.28 13.33
N ARG A 85 -16.03 -12.73 14.55
CA ARG A 85 -16.59 -13.36 15.75
C ARG A 85 -18.08 -13.69 15.63
N ARG A 86 -18.84 -12.94 14.83
CA ARG A 86 -20.26 -13.23 14.56
C ARG A 86 -20.46 -14.44 13.64
N LEU A 87 -19.46 -14.78 12.84
CA LEU A 87 -19.50 -15.90 11.89
C LEU A 87 -18.96 -17.20 12.51
N LEU A 88 -18.08 -17.10 13.51
CA LEU A 88 -17.48 -18.25 14.16
C LEU A 88 -18.33 -18.77 15.34
N PRO A 89 -18.50 -20.10 15.49
CA PRO A 89 -19.10 -20.68 16.68
C PRO A 89 -18.19 -20.47 17.90
N ALA A 90 -18.76 -20.48 19.11
CA ALA A 90 -18.00 -20.31 20.34
C ALA A 90 -17.07 -21.51 20.60
N MET A 91 -15.76 -21.33 20.42
CA MET A 91 -14.73 -22.37 20.46
C MET A 91 -14.09 -22.54 21.86
N GLY A 92 -14.90 -22.70 22.91
CA GLY A 92 -14.39 -23.18 24.22
C GLY A 92 -13.31 -22.31 24.89
N GLY A 93 -13.34 -20.99 24.70
CA GLY A 93 -12.42 -20.03 25.34
C GLY A 93 -11.22 -19.61 24.50
N ILE A 94 -10.99 -20.22 23.33
CA ILE A 94 -9.95 -19.80 22.38
C ILE A 94 -10.59 -19.01 21.24
N ASP A 95 -10.11 -17.78 21.00
CA ASP A 95 -10.59 -16.94 19.92
C ASP A 95 -9.74 -17.14 18.65
N PHE A 96 -10.31 -17.79 17.63
CA PHE A 96 -9.66 -17.99 16.33
C PHE A 96 -9.86 -16.83 15.35
N SER A 97 -10.68 -15.83 15.71
CA SER A 97 -10.96 -14.67 14.84
C SER A 97 -9.71 -13.90 14.41
N PRO A 98 -8.70 -13.68 15.28
CA PRO A 98 -7.45 -13.04 14.87
C PRO A 98 -6.73 -13.81 13.76
N MET A 99 -6.70 -15.14 13.82
CA MET A 99 -6.02 -15.96 12.82
C MET A 99 -6.69 -15.87 11.45
N ILE A 100 -8.04 -15.85 11.42
CA ILE A 100 -8.79 -15.65 10.19
C ILE A 100 -8.55 -14.25 9.61
N LEU A 101 -8.56 -13.22 10.46
CA LEU A 101 -8.30 -11.85 10.01
C LEU A 101 -6.88 -11.69 9.44
N VAL A 102 -5.88 -12.30 10.08
CA VAL A 102 -4.49 -12.37 9.61
C VAL A 102 -4.41 -13.02 8.23
N LEU A 103 -5.07 -14.16 8.02
CA LEU A 103 -5.11 -14.84 6.71
C LEU A 103 -5.76 -13.96 5.64
N LEU A 104 -6.87 -13.32 5.96
CA LEU A 104 -7.59 -12.43 5.03
C LEU A 104 -6.70 -11.25 4.62
N LEU A 105 -6.04 -10.61 5.59
CA LEU A 105 -5.11 -9.50 5.34
C LEU A 105 -3.90 -9.94 4.52
N TYR A 106 -3.40 -11.16 4.71
CA TYR A 106 -2.29 -11.69 3.92
C TYR A 106 -2.66 -11.78 2.44
N VAL A 107 -3.81 -12.37 2.11
CA VAL A 107 -4.30 -12.50 0.72
C VAL A 107 -4.52 -11.13 0.08
N ILE A 108 -5.14 -10.20 0.80
CA ILE A 108 -5.37 -8.83 0.32
C ILE A 108 -4.03 -8.12 0.03
N ASN A 109 -3.07 -8.21 0.95
CA ASN A 109 -1.75 -7.60 0.77
C ASN A 109 -1.01 -8.16 -0.45
N MET A 110 -1.12 -9.47 -0.70
CA MET A 110 -0.52 -10.10 -1.86
C MET A 110 -1.11 -9.55 -3.17
N GLY A 111 -2.45 -9.47 -3.27
CA GLY A 111 -3.11 -8.89 -4.46
C GLY A 111 -2.77 -7.41 -4.67
N VAL A 112 -2.73 -6.62 -3.59
CA VAL A 112 -2.32 -5.20 -3.67
C VAL A 112 -0.86 -5.06 -4.12
N ALA A 113 0.03 -5.93 -3.62
CA ALA A 113 1.43 -5.93 -4.02
C ALA A 113 1.60 -6.25 -5.51
N GLU A 114 0.83 -7.21 -6.04
CA GLU A 114 0.85 -7.56 -7.46
C GLU A 114 0.38 -6.39 -8.34
N VAL A 115 -0.73 -5.74 -7.98
CA VAL A 115 -1.23 -4.56 -8.71
C VAL A 115 -0.23 -3.41 -8.68
N LEU A 116 0.41 -3.19 -7.53
CA LEU A 116 1.43 -2.15 -7.39
C LEU A 116 2.66 -2.47 -8.24
N GLN A 117 3.10 -3.72 -8.30
CA GLN A 117 4.20 -4.16 -9.15
C GLN A 117 3.86 -4.05 -10.64
N ALA A 118 2.64 -4.45 -11.04
CA ALA A 118 2.17 -4.32 -12.42
C ALA A 118 2.17 -2.85 -12.87
N THR A 119 1.64 -1.96 -12.03
CA THR A 119 1.63 -0.51 -12.27
C THR A 119 3.06 0.04 -12.31
N GLY A 120 3.89 -0.37 -11.36
CA GLY A 120 5.29 0.02 -11.28
C GLY A 120 6.11 -0.39 -12.50
N ASN A 121 5.89 -1.59 -13.03
CA ASN A 121 6.59 -2.11 -14.21
C ASN A 121 6.15 -1.42 -15.50
N MET A 122 4.91 -0.95 -15.59
CA MET A 122 4.45 -0.12 -16.71
C MET A 122 5.12 1.27 -16.74
N LEU A 123 5.44 1.82 -15.57
CA LEU A 123 5.98 3.18 -15.43
C LEU A 123 7.51 3.21 -15.51
N LEU A 124 8.16 2.29 -14.80
CA LEU A 124 9.61 2.20 -14.68
C LEU A 124 10.00 0.71 -14.76
N PRO A 125 10.04 0.14 -15.98
CA PRO A 125 10.37 -1.26 -16.19
C PRO A 125 11.74 -1.60 -15.57
N GLY A 126 11.78 -2.61 -14.71
CA GLY A 126 13.03 -3.11 -14.10
C GLY A 126 13.54 -2.38 -12.85
N LEU A 127 12.96 -1.23 -12.46
CA LEU A 127 13.40 -0.49 -11.27
C LEU A 127 13.12 -1.24 -9.96
N TRP A 128 12.08 -2.07 -9.95
CA TRP A 128 11.66 -2.89 -8.81
C TRP A 128 12.53 -4.15 -8.61
N MET A 129 13.33 -4.54 -9.60
CA MET A 129 14.25 -5.69 -9.50
C MET A 129 15.57 -5.32 -8.80
N ALA A 130 15.79 -4.02 -8.57
CA ALA A 130 17.03 -3.48 -8.01
C ALA A 130 16.93 -3.10 -6.52
N LEU A 131 15.75 -3.24 -5.91
CA LEU A 131 15.44 -2.95 -4.50
C LEU A 131 14.93 -4.21 -3.80
#